data_AF-A0A183E2W3-F1
#
_entry.id   AF-A0A183E2W3-F1
#
_cell.length_a   1.000
_cell.length_b   1.000
_cell.length_c   1.000
_cell.angle_alpha   90.00
_cell.angle_beta   90.00
_cell.angle_gamma   90.00
#
_symmetry.space_group_name_H-M   'P 1'
#
loop_
_entity.id
_entity.type
_entity.pdbx_description
1 polymer ?
#
loop_
_entity_poly.entity_id
_entity_poly.type
_entity_poly.pdbx_seq_one_letter_code
_entity_poly.pdbx_strand_id
1 'polypeptide(L)'
;MESKGEVSSTGQVSRVDVKFAYLTSERYGSVFVPPSAALPKRCQNPDLTLYYKAGDIVHFTAVPQQGKNNCKWLATKFNFFRMS
;
A
#
# COMPACT_ATOMS: atom_id res chain seq x y z
N MET A 1 14.64 2.35 -20.83
CA MET A 1 14.61 1.03 -20.17
C MET A 1 13.36 0.96 -19.29
N GLU A 2 12.26 0.53 -19.89
CA GLU A 2 10.99 0.30 -19.18
C GLU A 2 11.14 -0.97 -18.32
N SER A 3 11.09 -0.82 -17.01
CA SER A 3 11.15 -1.96 -16.08
C SER A 3 9.79 -2.21 -15.46
N LYS A 4 9.10 -3.23 -15.99
CA LYS A 4 8.20 -4.16 -15.30
C LYS A 4 7.07 -3.57 -14.43
N GLY A 5 5.95 -3.22 -15.06
CA GLY A 5 4.59 -3.44 -14.53
C GLY A 5 4.16 -2.71 -13.26
N GLU A 6 4.96 -1.85 -12.64
CA GLU A 6 4.58 -1.12 -11.44
C GLU A 6 3.40 -0.17 -11.73
N VAL A 7 2.29 -0.33 -11.01
CA VAL A 7 1.12 0.56 -11.11
C VAL A 7 1.14 1.51 -9.92
N SER A 8 1.18 2.81 -10.21
CA SER A 8 0.94 3.84 -9.21
C SER A 8 -0.51 4.31 -9.32
N SER A 9 -1.21 4.29 -8.19
CA SER A 9 -2.57 4.79 -8.13
C SER A 9 -2.94 5.21 -6.72
N THR A 10 -4.03 5.96 -6.64
CA THR A 10 -4.67 6.25 -5.35
C THR A 10 -5.65 5.14 -5.00
N GLY A 11 -5.71 4.84 -3.71
CA GLY A 11 -6.63 3.87 -3.13
C GLY A 11 -7.14 4.38 -1.80
N GLN A 12 -8.28 3.86 -1.39
CA GLN A 12 -8.80 4.10 -0.06
C GLN A 12 -8.36 2.97 0.86
N VAL A 13 -7.86 3.32 2.04
CA VAL A 13 -7.57 2.34 3.08
C VAL A 13 -8.88 1.72 3.54
N SER A 14 -9.08 0.44 3.24
CA SER A 14 -10.28 -0.29 3.67
C SER A 14 -10.11 -0.78 5.10
N ARG A 15 -8.92 -1.31 5.41
CA ARG A 15 -8.54 -1.75 6.75
C ARG A 15 -7.07 -1.47 7.02
N VAL A 16 -6.77 -1.13 8.25
CA VAL A 16 -5.41 -0.94 8.74
C VAL A 16 -5.26 -1.73 10.03
N ASP A 17 -4.21 -2.53 10.08
CA ASP A 17 -3.81 -3.32 11.24
C ASP A 17 -2.37 -2.95 11.60
N VAL A 18 -1.97 -3.23 12.83
CA VAL A 18 -0.61 -3.00 13.33
C VAL A 18 0.44 -3.72 12.46
N LYS A 19 0.07 -4.87 11.88
CA LYS A 19 1.00 -5.75 11.14
C LYS A 19 0.88 -5.69 9.63
N PHE A 20 -0.17 -5.07 9.07
CA PHE A 20 -0.43 -4.98 7.63
C PHE A 20 -1.57 -3.99 7.36
N ALA A 21 -1.72 -3.55 6.12
CA ALA A 21 -2.87 -2.76 5.70
C ALA A 21 -3.46 -3.30 4.40
N TYR A 22 -4.75 -3.05 4.21
CA TYR A 22 -5.50 -3.37 3.02
C TYR A 22 -6.05 -2.10 2.38
N LEU A 23 -5.79 -1.99 1.08
CA LEU A 23 -6.34 -0.93 0.26
C LEU A 23 -7.35 -1.52 -0.70
N THR A 24 -8.32 -0.69 -1.03
CA THR A 24 -9.23 -0.92 -2.14
C THR A 24 -9.12 0.26 -3.10
N SER A 25 -8.78 -0.04 -4.34
CA SER A 25 -8.77 0.91 -5.44
C SER A 25 -9.86 0.51 -6.43
N GLU A 26 -10.67 1.45 -6.90
CA GLU A 26 -11.72 1.18 -7.89
C GLU A 26 -11.15 0.70 -9.22
N ARG A 27 -9.93 1.12 -9.58
CA ARG A 27 -9.27 0.71 -10.83
C ARG A 27 -8.59 -0.65 -10.76
N TYR A 28 -7.99 -1.00 -9.62
CA TYR A 28 -7.10 -2.17 -9.50
C TYR A 28 -7.61 -3.24 -8.52
N GLY A 29 -8.65 -2.93 -7.75
CA GLY A 29 -9.22 -3.82 -6.74
C GLY A 29 -8.48 -3.75 -5.40
N SER A 30 -8.39 -4.90 -4.72
CA SER A 30 -7.74 -5.00 -3.41
C SER A 30 -6.23 -5.14 -3.52
N VAL A 31 -5.48 -4.35 -2.75
CA VAL A 31 -4.02 -4.34 -2.71
C VAL A 31 -3.53 -4.60 -1.30
N PHE A 32 -2.60 -5.56 -1.17
CA PHE A 32 -1.96 -5.88 0.10
C PHE A 32 -0.78 -4.96 0.36
N VAL A 33 -0.77 -4.33 1.53
CA VAL A 33 0.29 -3.42 1.96
C VAL A 33 1.00 -3.98 3.17
N PRO A 34 2.24 -4.44 3.01
CA PRO A 34 3.06 -4.79 4.16
C PRO A 34 3.57 -3.52 4.87
N PRO A 35 3.81 -3.57 6.19
CA PRO A 35 4.36 -2.45 6.97
C PRO A 35 5.71 -1.98 6.42
N SER A 36 6.49 -2.87 5.81
CA SER A 36 7.77 -2.54 5.18
C SER A 36 7.65 -1.67 3.93
N ALA A 37 6.49 -1.66 3.26
CA ALA A 37 6.20 -0.76 2.14
C ALA A 37 5.60 0.57 2.59
N ALA A 38 4.95 0.57 3.76
CA ALA A 38 4.30 1.73 4.34
C ALA A 38 5.19 2.59 5.23
N LEU A 39 6.12 1.95 5.94
CA LEU A 39 6.98 2.61 6.89
C LEU A 39 8.41 2.57 6.35
N PRO A 40 9.13 3.71 6.37
CA PRO A 40 10.55 3.68 6.08
C PRO A 40 11.27 2.76 7.08
N LYS A 41 12.38 2.14 6.66
CA LYS A 41 13.20 1.24 7.50
C LYS A 41 13.67 1.85 8.83
N ARG A 42 13.49 3.17 9.04
CA ARG A 42 13.84 3.93 10.25
C ARG A 42 12.65 4.32 11.13
N CYS A 43 11.44 3.83 10.86
CA CYS A 43 10.33 4.02 11.79
C CYS A 43 10.57 3.19 13.06
N GLN A 44 10.66 3.86 14.21
CA GLN A 44 10.72 3.23 15.53
C GLN A 44 9.42 2.50 15.88
N ASN A 45 8.30 2.92 15.29
CA ASN A 45 6.98 2.35 15.55
C ASN A 45 6.52 1.63 14.28
N PRO A 46 6.45 0.29 14.26
CA PRO A 46 5.94 -0.48 13.13
C PRO A 46 4.41 -0.38 12.98
N ASP A 47 3.77 0.49 13.75
CA ASP A 47 2.33 0.52 13.92
C ASP A 47 1.68 1.40 12.86
N LEU A 48 1.17 0.76 11.80
CA LEU A 48 0.51 1.45 10.69
C LEU A 48 -0.72 2.25 11.14
N THR A 49 -1.41 1.82 12.20
CA THR A 49 -2.66 2.47 12.66
C THR A 49 -2.41 3.87 13.23
N LEU A 50 -1.16 4.21 13.55
CA LEU A 50 -0.76 5.54 13.99
C LEU A 50 -0.65 6.54 12.82
N TYR A 51 -0.42 6.04 11.61
CA TYR A 51 -0.16 6.85 10.42
C TYR A 51 -1.31 6.84 9.42
N TYR A 52 -2.07 5.74 9.38
CA TYR A 52 -3.13 5.53 8.42
C TYR A 52 -4.40 5.11 9.14
N LYS A 53 -5.54 5.59 8.64
CA LYS A 53 -6.86 5.23 9.14
C LYS A 53 -7.70 4.64 8.02
N ALA A 54 -8.59 3.71 8.36
CA ALA A 54 -9.59 3.25 7.41
C ALA A 54 -10.43 4.45 6.94
N GLY A 55 -10.55 4.62 5.62
CA GLY A 55 -11.17 5.78 4.97
C GLY A 55 -10.18 6.78 4.37
N ASP A 56 -8.90 6.76 4.75
CA ASP A 56 -7.93 7.69 4.16
C ASP A 56 -7.64 7.35 2.70
N ILE A 57 -7.57 8.39 1.87
CA ILE A 57 -7.12 8.31 0.49
C ILE A 57 -5.60 8.46 0.48
N VAL A 58 -4.93 7.46 -0.06
CA VAL A 58 -3.47 7.37 -0.07
C VAL A 58 -2.99 6.99 -1.44
N HIS A 59 -1.78 7.46 -1.79
CA HIS A 59 -1.15 7.08 -3.03
C HIS A 59 -0.27 5.85 -2.80
N PHE A 60 -0.54 4.78 -3.51
CA PHE A 60 0.22 3.55 -3.43
C PHE A 60 0.88 3.23 -4.78
N THR A 61 2.03 2.55 -4.72
CA THR A 61 2.64 1.91 -5.87
C THR A 61 2.62 0.43 -5.61
N ALA A 62 1.98 -0.32 -6.48
CA ALA A 62 1.92 -1.77 -6.42
C ALA A 62 2.60 -2.37 -7.64
N VAL A 63 3.18 -3.55 -7.45
CA VAL A 63 3.80 -4.30 -8.54
C VAL A 63 3.04 -5.61 -8.74
N PRO A 64 2.80 -6.00 -10.00
CA PRO A 64 2.18 -7.27 -10.32
C PRO A 64 3.20 -8.34 -10.03
N GLN A 65 2.86 -9.22 -9.09
CA GLN A 65 3.70 -10.38 -8.78
C GLN A 65 3.19 -11.59 -9.55
N GLN A 66 4.11 -12.44 -10.02
CA GLN A 66 3.76 -13.73 -10.61
C GLN A 66 3.22 -14.67 -9.53
N GLY A 67 1.94 -14.50 -9.15
CA GLY A 67 1.12 -15.50 -8.48
C GLY A 67 1.72 -16.23 -7.27
N LYS A 68 2.73 -15.69 -6.59
CA LYS A 68 3.23 -16.26 -5.34
C LYS A 68 2.29 -15.81 -4.23
N ASN A 69 1.68 -16.77 -3.53
CA ASN A 69 0.76 -16.55 -2.40
C ASN A 69 -0.58 -15.84 -2.70
N ASN A 70 -1.24 -16.12 -3.84
CA ASN A 70 -2.61 -15.66 -4.14
C ASN A 70 -2.83 -14.13 -4.18
N CYS A 71 -1.79 -13.31 -4.13
CA CYS A 71 -1.91 -11.86 -4.22
C CYS A 71 -1.52 -11.38 -5.62
N LYS A 72 -2.45 -10.74 -6.34
CA LYS A 72 -2.19 -10.21 -7.70
C LYS A 72 -1.33 -8.94 -7.68
N TRP A 73 -1.41 -8.17 -6.60
CA TRP A 73 -0.73 -6.88 -6.44
C TRP A 73 -0.06 -6.78 -5.08
N LEU A 74 1.21 -6.43 -5.05
CA LEU A 74 1.99 -6.17 -3.84
C LEU A 74 2.34 -4.69 -3.78
N ALA A 75 1.94 -3.97 -2.73
CA ALA A 75 2.37 -2.59 -2.55
C ALA A 75 3.87 -2.55 -2.21
N THR A 76 4.62 -1.75 -2.97
CA THR A 76 6.06 -1.52 -2.77
C THR A 76 6.34 -0.13 -2.21
N LYS A 77 5.48 0.84 -2.53
CA LYS A 77 5.53 2.19 -1.96
C LYS A 77 4.16 2.60 -1.50
N PHE A 78 4.14 3.32 -0.40
CA PHE A 78 2.92 3.84 0.18
C PHE A 78 3.21 5.24 0.71
N ASN A 79 2.53 6.23 0.16
CA ASN A 79 2.70 7.63 0.55
C ASN A 79 1.34 8.20 0.90
N PHE A 80 1.28 8.85 2.07
CA PHE A 80 0.10 9.61 2.44
C PHE A 80 -0.03 10.80 1.49
N PHE A 81 -1.20 10.97 0.87
CA PHE A 81 -1.44 12.09 -0.02
C PHE A 81 -1.75 13.32 0.82
N ARG A 82 -0.71 13.99 1.34
CA ARG A 82 -0.88 15.24 2.07
C ARG A 82 -1.00 16.37 1.06
N MET A 83 -2.22 16.87 0.87
CA MET A 83 -2.46 18.13 0.18
C MET A 83 -1.95 19.24 1.11
N SER A 84 -0.81 19.83 0.77
CA SER A 84 -0.25 21.01 1.45
C SER A 84 -0.88 22.29 0.93
#